data_AF-A0A1R1SDB5-F1
#
_entry.id   AF-A0A1R1SDB5-F1
#
_cell.length_a   1.000
_cell.length_b   1.000
_cell.length_c   1.000
_cell.angle_alpha   90.00
_cell.angle_beta   90.00
_cell.angle_gamma   90.00
#
_symmetry.space_group_name_H-M   'P 1'
#
loop_
_entity.id
_entity.type
_entity.pdbx_description
1 polymer ?
#
loop_
_entity_poly.entity_id
_entity_poly.type
_entity_poly.pdbx_seq_one_letter_code
_entity_poly.pdbx_strand_id
1 'polypeptide(L)'
;MRRIEAAAFHGSPQAYVAQLEVTTESLEARCGAREITRDDLGDWFTFAFALDSGTLAALVREAEHAPHPGYILTAMGDEHPRAVLTEFLAESGLSADRVLHEGFD
;
A
#
# COMPACT_ATOMS: atom_id res chain seq x y z
N MET A 1 -3.44 5.77 11.27
CA MET A 1 -2.42 4.87 10.68
C MET A 1 -1.06 5.03 11.34
N ARG A 2 -0.34 3.92 11.49
CA ARG A 2 1.02 3.86 12.00
C ARG A 2 1.92 3.12 11.02
N ARG A 3 3.09 3.68 10.68
CA ARG A 3 4.13 2.96 9.93
C ARG A 3 4.63 1.76 10.76
N ILE A 4 4.73 0.60 10.13
CA ILE A 4 5.32 -0.61 10.70
C ILE A 4 6.48 -1.09 9.83
N GLU A 5 7.34 -1.97 10.31
CA GLU A 5 8.36 -2.61 9.45
C GLU A 5 7.67 -3.45 8.37
N ALA A 6 8.24 -3.48 7.15
CA ALA A 6 7.71 -4.29 6.06
C ALA A 6 7.76 -5.79 6.40
N ALA A 7 8.74 -6.20 7.21
CA ALA A 7 8.82 -7.55 7.75
C ALA A 7 7.61 -7.94 8.63
N ALA A 8 6.89 -6.97 9.22
CA ALA A 8 5.65 -7.21 9.95
C ALA A 8 4.41 -7.30 9.03
N PHE A 9 4.52 -6.86 7.78
CA PHE A 9 3.54 -7.09 6.71
C PHE A 9 3.86 -8.40 5.97
N HIS A 10 3.88 -9.51 6.71
CA HIS A 10 4.12 -10.84 6.16
C HIS A 10 2.89 -11.72 6.39
N GLY A 11 2.41 -12.38 5.34
CA GLY A 11 1.22 -13.24 5.43
C GLY A 11 0.45 -13.34 4.12
N SER A 12 -0.55 -14.23 4.14
CA SER A 12 -1.46 -14.53 3.03
C SER A 12 -2.84 -14.90 3.58
N PRO A 13 -3.94 -14.55 2.89
CA PRO A 13 -3.98 -13.83 1.61
C PRO A 13 -3.78 -12.32 1.77
N GLN A 14 -3.24 -11.70 0.72
CA GLN A 14 -3.21 -10.24 0.57
C GLN A 14 -4.25 -9.86 -0.49
N ALA A 15 -5.17 -8.97 -0.14
CA ALA A 15 -6.17 -8.47 -1.07
C ALA A 15 -5.61 -7.27 -1.85
N TYR A 16 -5.83 -7.25 -3.16
CA TYR A 16 -5.64 -6.06 -3.97
C TYR A 16 -6.76 -5.06 -3.65
N VAL A 17 -6.41 -3.88 -3.14
CA VAL A 17 -7.38 -2.86 -2.71
C VAL A 17 -7.54 -1.78 -3.76
N ALA A 18 -6.44 -1.20 -4.22
CA ALA A 18 -6.46 -0.13 -5.21
C ALA A 18 -5.08 0.09 -5.85
N GLN A 19 -5.04 0.82 -6.95
CA GLN A 19 -3.83 1.43 -7.49
C GLN A 19 -3.88 2.95 -7.30
N LEU A 20 -2.81 3.52 -6.75
CA LEU A 20 -2.71 4.93 -6.42
C LEU A 20 -1.64 5.65 -7.24
N GLU A 21 -1.98 6.80 -7.82
CA GLU A 21 -1.05 7.70 -8.50
C GLU A 21 -0.22 8.51 -7.48
N VAL A 22 0.87 7.91 -7.00
CA VAL A 22 1.82 8.53 -6.08
C VAL A 22 3.26 8.21 -6.49
N THR A 23 4.19 9.14 -6.22
CA THR A 23 5.62 8.91 -6.48
C THR A 23 6.34 8.43 -5.23
N THR A 24 7.47 7.74 -5.40
CA THR A 24 8.32 7.32 -4.29
C THR A 24 8.75 8.50 -3.44
N GLU A 25 9.18 9.60 -4.05
CA GLU A 25 9.62 10.81 -3.33
C GLU A 25 8.48 11.40 -2.49
N SER A 26 7.25 11.40 -3.03
CA SER A 26 6.07 11.89 -2.31
C SER A 26 5.70 11.02 -1.10
N LEU A 27 5.88 9.70 -1.23
CA LEU A 27 5.67 8.76 -0.13
C LEU A 27 6.80 8.85 0.90
N GLU A 28 8.05 8.97 0.46
CA GLU A 28 9.20 9.08 1.38
C GLU A 28 9.16 10.36 2.21
N ALA A 29 8.76 11.47 1.59
CA ALA A 29 8.57 12.75 2.29
C ALA A 29 7.46 12.68 3.35
N ARG A 30 6.45 11.82 3.16
CA ARG A 30 5.29 11.70 4.05
C ARG A 30 5.44 10.60 5.10
N CYS A 31 5.97 9.45 4.71
CA CYS A 31 5.92 8.20 5.46
C CYS A 31 7.31 7.72 5.92
N GLY A 32 8.38 8.46 5.58
CA GLY A 32 9.76 8.04 5.81
C GLY A 32 10.27 7.11 4.71
N ALA A 33 11.52 6.66 4.83
CA ALA A 33 12.16 5.87 3.78
C ALA A 33 11.38 4.60 3.39
N ARG A 34 11.39 4.27 2.10
CA ARG A 34 10.89 2.98 1.61
C ARG A 34 11.75 1.84 2.15
N GLU A 35 11.12 0.69 2.35
CA GLU A 35 11.82 -0.57 2.53
C GLU A 35 11.87 -1.32 1.21
N ILE A 36 12.86 -2.20 1.04
CA ILE A 36 12.94 -3.12 -0.10
C ILE A 36 12.58 -4.50 0.42
N THR A 37 11.47 -5.04 -0.06
CA THR A 37 11.09 -6.45 0.14
C THR A 37 11.37 -7.23 -1.13
N ARG A 38 11.47 -8.56 -1.04
CA ARG A 38 11.77 -9.43 -2.18
C ARG A 38 10.82 -10.63 -2.18
N ASP A 39 10.30 -10.94 -3.35
CA ASP A 39 9.59 -12.19 -3.65
C ASP A 39 10.15 -12.84 -4.93
N ASP A 40 9.46 -13.86 -5.45
CA ASP A 40 9.87 -14.58 -6.67
C ASP A 40 9.76 -13.72 -7.94
N LEU A 41 9.10 -12.56 -7.89
CA LEU A 41 8.92 -11.64 -9.01
C LEU A 41 9.98 -10.52 -9.02
N GLY A 42 10.61 -10.22 -7.89
CA GLY A 42 11.71 -9.26 -7.82
C GLY A 42 11.77 -8.46 -6.52
N ASP A 43 12.40 -7.29 -6.61
CA ASP A 43 12.51 -6.34 -5.51
C ASP A 43 11.34 -5.34 -5.54
N TRP A 44 10.76 -5.07 -4.37
CA TRP A 44 9.58 -4.23 -4.22
C TRP A 44 9.85 -3.08 -3.24
N PHE A 45 9.60 -1.85 -3.69
CA PHE A 45 9.50 -0.70 -2.78
C PHE A 45 8.23 -0.85 -1.96
N THR A 46 8.40 -0.88 -0.64
CA THR A 46 7.33 -1.20 0.30
C THR A 46 7.21 -0.13 1.38
N PHE A 47 5.97 0.32 1.60
CA PHE A 47 5.57 1.09 2.77
C PHE A 47 4.42 0.34 3.46
N ALA A 48 4.68 -0.22 4.63
CA ALA A 48 3.73 -1.00 5.40
C ALA A 48 3.15 -0.19 6.58
N PHE A 49 1.86 -0.38 6.83
CA PHE A 49 1.08 0.36 7.80
C PHE A 49 0.17 -0.58 8.60
N ALA A 50 -0.09 -0.21 9.85
CA ALA A 50 -1.25 -0.66 10.60
C ALA A 50 -2.28 0.48 10.61
N LEU A 51 -3.49 0.22 10.13
CA LEU A 51 -4.62 1.14 10.20
C LEU A 51 -5.25 1.13 11.60
N ASP A 52 -6.09 2.11 11.92
CA ASP A 52 -6.68 2.22 13.25
C ASP A 52 -7.68 1.07 13.54
N SER A 53 -8.26 0.48 12.49
CA SER A 53 -9.05 -0.77 12.53
C SER A 53 -8.24 -2.01 12.94
N GLY A 54 -6.91 -1.91 12.93
CA GLY A 54 -6.01 -3.06 13.11
C GLY A 54 -5.69 -3.78 11.80
N THR A 55 -6.30 -3.40 10.68
CA THR A 55 -5.97 -3.91 9.35
C THR A 55 -4.52 -3.57 9.02
N LEU A 56 -3.79 -4.54 8.47
CA LEU A 56 -2.45 -4.30 7.94
C LEU A 56 -2.57 -3.97 6.46
N ALA A 57 -1.92 -2.89 6.03
CA ALA A 57 -1.94 -2.44 4.64
C ALA A 57 -0.52 -2.12 4.16
N ALA A 58 -0.26 -2.26 2.88
CA ALA A 58 1.01 -1.86 2.30
C ALA A 58 0.83 -1.20 0.92
N LEU A 59 1.61 -0.15 0.69
CA LEU A 59 1.88 0.36 -0.65
C LEU A 59 3.10 -0.35 -1.21
N VAL A 60 2.92 -1.06 -2.32
CA VAL A 60 3.97 -1.81 -3.00
C VAL A 60 4.11 -1.38 -4.46
N ARG A 61 5.35 -1.32 -4.93
CA ARG A 61 5.69 -1.07 -6.34
C ARG A 61 6.96 -1.83 -6.67
N GLU A 62 6.97 -2.57 -7.77
CA GLU A 62 8.17 -3.26 -8.23
C GLU A 62 9.27 -2.22 -8.59
N ALA A 63 10.51 -2.51 -8.20
CA ALA A 63 11.58 -1.53 -8.16
C ALA A 63 12.13 -1.15 -9.54
N GLU A 64 12.24 -2.11 -10.47
CA GLU A 64 12.99 -1.95 -11.73
C GLU A 64 12.10 -1.75 -12.97
N HIS A 65 11.00 -2.50 -13.05
CA HIS A 65 10.11 -2.68 -14.18
C HIS A 65 8.62 -2.51 -13.82
N ALA A 66 8.28 -1.52 -12.99
CA ALA A 66 6.89 -1.24 -12.62
C ALA A 66 6.01 -1.07 -13.89
N PRO A 67 4.95 -1.88 -14.06
CA PRO A 67 4.14 -1.87 -15.28
C PRO A 67 3.33 -0.57 -15.45
N HIS A 68 3.09 0.14 -14.36
CA HIS A 68 2.38 1.41 -14.33
C HIS A 68 3.01 2.39 -13.34
N PRO A 69 2.86 3.70 -13.54
CA PRO A 69 3.18 4.68 -12.50
C PRO A 69 2.28 4.46 -11.28
N GLY A 70 2.80 4.77 -10.10
CA GLY A 70 2.07 4.64 -8.84
C GLY A 70 2.43 3.42 -8.00
N TYR A 71 1.61 3.19 -6.99
CA TYR A 71 1.76 2.11 -6.02
C TYR A 71 0.46 1.33 -5.91
N ILE A 72 0.58 0.02 -5.68
CA ILE A 72 -0.55 -0.84 -5.36
C ILE A 72 -0.77 -0.79 -3.86
N LEU A 73 -1.99 -0.49 -3.44
CA LEU A 73 -2.45 -0.69 -2.07
C LEU A 73 -2.94 -2.13 -1.92
N THR A 74 -2.28 -2.87 -1.04
CA THR A 74 -2.67 -4.22 -0.62
C THR A 74 -3.02 -4.24 0.86
N ALA A 75 -3.83 -5.20 1.29
CA ALA A 75 -4.18 -5.36 2.70
C ALA A 75 -4.32 -6.82 3.14
N MET A 76 -4.10 -7.06 4.43
CA MET A 76 -4.36 -8.33 5.11
C MET A 76 -5.41 -8.13 6.20
N GLY A 77 -6.38 -9.03 6.24
CA GLY A 77 -7.49 -9.03 7.18
C GLY A 77 -8.80 -9.42 6.51
N ASP A 78 -9.88 -9.45 7.29
CA ASP A 78 -11.23 -9.79 6.82
C ASP A 78 -12.05 -8.56 6.42
N GLU A 79 -11.47 -7.36 6.55
CA GLU A 79 -12.14 -6.10 6.26
C GLU A 79 -12.38 -5.94 4.75
N HIS A 80 -13.53 -5.37 4.38
CA HIS A 80 -13.88 -5.22 2.97
C HIS A 80 -12.92 -4.22 2.29
N PRO A 81 -12.38 -4.51 1.08
CA PRO A 81 -11.41 -3.63 0.41
C PRO A 81 -11.83 -2.17 0.30
N ARG A 82 -13.12 -1.90 0.04
CA ARG A 82 -13.70 -0.54 0.03
C ARG A 82 -13.55 0.20 1.37
N ALA A 83 -13.76 -0.50 2.49
CA ALA A 83 -13.58 0.08 3.82
C ALA A 83 -12.10 0.36 4.10
N VAL A 84 -11.22 -0.58 3.75
CA VAL A 84 -9.76 -0.41 3.84
C VAL A 84 -9.29 0.80 3.03
N LEU A 85 -9.75 0.96 1.79
CA LEU A 85 -9.39 2.10 0.95
C LEU A 85 -9.85 3.43 1.59
N THR A 86 -11.09 3.46 2.09
CA THR A 86 -11.67 4.65 2.72
C THR A 86 -10.86 5.06 3.95
N GLU A 87 -10.56 4.10 4.82
CA GLU A 87 -9.74 4.30 6.02
C GLU A 87 -8.33 4.74 5.66
N PHE A 88 -7.67 4.05 4.73
CA PHE A 88 -6.32 4.38 4.29
C PHE A 88 -6.21 5.80 3.74
N LEU A 89 -7.15 6.24 2.88
CA LEU A 89 -7.15 7.60 2.33
C LEU A 89 -7.36 8.65 3.42
N ALA A 90 -8.29 8.40 4.35
CA ALA A 90 -8.54 9.29 5.47
C ALA A 90 -7.31 9.44 6.38
N GLU A 91 -6.63 8.34 6.70
CA GLU A 91 -5.49 8.34 7.62
C GLU A 91 -4.17 8.78 6.97
N SER A 92 -3.97 8.49 5.68
CA SER A 92 -2.78 8.94 4.93
C SER A 92 -2.85 10.41 4.52
N GLY A 93 -4.07 10.97 4.46
CA GLY A 93 -4.33 12.30 3.90
C GLY A 93 -4.09 12.36 2.39
N LEU A 94 -4.09 11.23 1.69
CA LEU A 94 -4.13 11.18 0.24
C LEU A 94 -5.56 11.43 -0.24
N SER A 95 -5.69 12.16 -1.33
CA SER A 95 -6.99 12.48 -1.91
C SER A 95 -7.46 11.36 -2.83
N ALA A 96 -8.79 11.18 -2.90
CA ALA A 96 -9.43 10.12 -3.70
C ALA A 96 -9.19 10.28 -5.21
N ASP A 97 -8.85 11.48 -5.69
CA ASP A 97 -8.44 11.73 -7.08
C ASP A 97 -7.16 10.99 -7.48
N ARG A 98 -6.40 10.47 -6.50
CA ARG A 98 -5.21 9.64 -6.75
C ARG A 98 -5.55 8.18 -6.99
N VAL A 99 -6.79 7.75 -6.83
CA VAL A 99 -7.17 6.35 -7.10
C VAL A 99 -7.35 6.17 -8.61
N LEU A 100 -6.47 5.35 -9.21
CA LEU A 100 -6.50 5.02 -10.64
C LEU A 100 -7.41 3.82 -10.92
N HIS A 101 -7.40 2.85 -10.02
CA HIS A 101 -8.19 1.63 -10.13
C HIS A 101 -8.55 1.11 -8.73
N GLU A 102 -9.77 0.62 -8.57
CA GLU A 102 -10.27 -0.03 -7.36
C GLU A 102 -10.25 -1.56 -7.58
N GLY A 103 -9.86 -2.32 -6.57
CA GLY A 103 -9.78 -3.78 -6.60
C GLY A 103 -11.09 -4.49 -6.30
N PHE A 104 -12.21 -3.79 -6.37
CA PHE A 104 -13.54 -4.24 -5.99
C PHE A 104 -14.59 -3.61 -6.89
N ASP A 105 -15.72 -4.30 -7.07
CA ASP A 105 -16.89 -3.81 -7.80
C ASP A 105 -17.87 -3.03 -6.89
#